data_AF-A0A1B6GDV2-F1
#
_entry.id   AF-A0A1B6GDV2-F1
#
_cell.length_a   1.000
_cell.length_b   1.000
_cell.length_c   1.000
_cell.angle_alpha   90.00
_cell.angle_beta   90.00
_cell.angle_gamma   90.00
#
_symmetry.space_group_name_H-M   'P 1'
#
loop_
_entity.id
_entity.type
_entity.pdbx_description
1 polymer ?
#
loop_
_entity_poly.entity_id
_entity_poly.type
_entity_poly.pdbx_seq_one_letter_code
_entity_poly.pdbx_strand_id
1 'polypeptide(L)'
;HSRDVEVGGERLRGSVTATVGLVVHAAVDGVALGAAATTTQTDVEMIVFIAIMLHKAPAAFGLVTFLMHEGIDRKRIRRHLLVFSLAAPLLALITYFGIGQEGKETLSSVNATGIAMLFSAGTFLYVATVHVLPELTSRAGGSFKPKQLIVLVLGTMLPLVLTQGHHH
;
A
#
# COMPACT_ATOMS: atom_id res chain seq x y z
N HIS A 1 22.71 22.93 -18.02
CA HIS A 1 21.64 23.84 -17.54
C HIS A 1 20.25 23.32 -17.90
N SER A 2 19.90 23.05 -19.17
CA SER A 2 18.60 22.47 -19.54
C SER A 2 18.44 20.99 -19.15
N ARG A 3 19.48 20.17 -19.28
CA ARG A 3 19.49 18.76 -18.82
C ARG A 3 19.31 18.62 -17.31
N ASP A 4 19.82 19.55 -16.52
CA ASP A 4 19.72 19.53 -15.05
C ASP A 4 18.29 19.86 -14.57
N VAL A 5 17.56 20.68 -15.33
CA VAL A 5 16.16 21.03 -15.08
C VAL A 5 15.22 19.89 -15.51
N GLU A 6 15.49 19.24 -16.65
CA GLU A 6 14.72 18.06 -17.09
C GLU A 6 14.88 16.88 -16.13
N VAL A 7 16.11 16.56 -15.73
CA VAL A 7 16.39 15.47 -14.77
C VAL A 7 15.80 15.75 -13.39
N GLY A 8 15.78 17.01 -12.96
CA GLY A 8 15.10 17.42 -11.72
C GLY A 8 13.58 17.27 -11.79
N GLY A 9 12.98 17.60 -12.95
CA GLY A 9 11.55 17.48 -13.19
C GLY A 9 11.05 16.04 -13.24
N GLU A 10 11.81 15.12 -13.83
CA GLU A 10 11.46 13.69 -13.89
C GLU A 10 11.53 13.01 -12.53
N ARG A 11 12.54 13.34 -11.71
CA ARG A 11 12.66 12.82 -10.32
C ARG A 11 11.49 13.29 -9.46
N LEU A 12 11.13 14.57 -9.52
CA LEU A 12 9.98 15.11 -8.79
C LEU A 12 8.65 14.48 -9.21
N ARG A 13 8.50 14.10 -10.50
CA ARG A 13 7.31 13.38 -10.98
C ARG A 13 7.26 11.94 -10.46
N GLY A 14 8.42 11.28 -10.32
CA GLY A 14 8.57 9.96 -9.70
C GLY A 14 8.12 9.93 -8.23
N SER A 15 8.66 10.83 -7.38
CA SER A 15 8.25 10.97 -5.96
C SER A 15 6.76 11.16 -5.79
N VAL A 16 6.19 12.08 -6.56
CA VAL A 16 4.76 12.42 -6.44
C VAL A 16 3.91 11.22 -6.84
N THR A 17 4.23 10.55 -7.93
CA THR A 17 3.46 9.38 -8.40
C THR A 17 3.54 8.22 -7.39
N ALA A 18 4.72 7.92 -6.87
CA ALA A 18 4.90 6.87 -5.85
C ALA A 18 4.13 7.20 -4.57
N THR A 19 4.17 8.46 -4.12
CA THR A 19 3.47 8.89 -2.90
C THR A 19 1.96 8.83 -3.10
N VAL A 20 1.44 9.35 -4.21
CA VAL A 20 0.01 9.33 -4.49
C VAL A 20 -0.48 7.89 -4.59
N GLY A 21 0.25 7.00 -5.28
CA GLY A 21 -0.08 5.58 -5.35
C GLY A 21 -0.13 4.92 -3.96
N LEU A 22 0.86 5.19 -3.09
CA LEU A 22 0.87 4.63 -1.73
C LEU A 22 -0.21 5.24 -0.82
N VAL A 23 -0.55 6.51 -0.99
CA VAL A 23 -1.68 7.14 -0.27
C VAL A 23 -3.01 6.53 -0.71
N VAL A 24 -3.20 6.28 -2.01
CA VAL A 24 -4.39 5.58 -2.52
C VAL A 24 -4.46 4.16 -1.98
N HIS A 25 -3.37 3.40 -2.06
CA HIS A 25 -3.26 2.08 -1.41
C HIS A 25 -3.68 2.16 0.07
N ALA A 26 -3.15 3.13 0.81
CA ALA A 26 -3.47 3.26 2.22
C ALA A 26 -4.92 3.66 2.50
N ALA A 27 -5.51 4.52 1.67
CA ALA A 27 -6.90 4.90 1.78
C ALA A 27 -7.84 3.71 1.51
N VAL A 28 -7.55 2.92 0.47
CA VAL A 28 -8.36 1.75 0.10
C VAL A 28 -8.28 0.67 1.17
N ASP A 29 -7.12 0.44 1.79
CA ASP A 29 -7.02 -0.44 2.96
C ASP A 29 -7.91 0.05 4.11
N GLY A 30 -7.92 1.36 4.34
CA GLY A 30 -8.78 1.98 5.36
C GLY A 30 -10.26 1.73 5.09
N VAL A 31 -10.72 1.95 3.85
CA VAL A 31 -12.10 1.68 3.45
C VAL A 31 -12.44 0.20 3.61
N ALA A 32 -11.60 -0.70 3.12
CA ALA A 32 -11.82 -2.14 3.25
C ALA A 32 -11.92 -2.57 4.72
N LEU A 33 -11.02 -2.06 5.57
CA LEU A 33 -11.00 -2.34 7.01
C LEU A 33 -12.21 -1.76 7.73
N GLY A 34 -12.60 -0.52 7.44
CA GLY A 34 -13.77 0.11 8.05
C GLY A 34 -15.07 -0.58 7.64
N ALA A 35 -15.17 -1.06 6.39
CA ALA A 35 -16.29 -1.87 5.92
C ALA A 35 -16.31 -3.26 6.59
N ALA A 36 -15.16 -3.93 6.68
CA ALA A 36 -15.00 -5.21 7.36
C ALA A 36 -15.29 -5.14 8.86
N ALA A 37 -15.00 -4.00 9.50
CA ALA A 37 -15.23 -3.79 10.93
C ALA A 37 -16.72 -3.60 11.30
N THR A 38 -17.64 -3.64 10.33
CA THR A 38 -19.08 -3.55 10.60
C THR A 38 -19.73 -4.89 10.94
N THR A 39 -18.95 -5.98 10.99
CA THR A 39 -19.44 -7.32 11.32
C THR A 39 -19.56 -7.50 12.83
N THR A 40 -20.14 -8.62 13.27
CA THR A 40 -20.40 -8.87 14.69
C THR A 40 -19.20 -9.47 15.45
N GLN A 41 -18.04 -9.67 14.79
CA GLN A 41 -16.86 -10.31 15.39
C GLN A 41 -15.74 -9.33 15.69
N THR A 42 -15.94 -8.51 16.73
CA THR A 42 -15.00 -7.44 17.13
C THR A 42 -13.58 -7.93 17.44
N ASP A 43 -13.43 -9.16 17.96
CA ASP A 43 -12.11 -9.72 18.33
C ASP A 43 -11.25 -9.99 17.08
N VAL A 44 -11.85 -10.60 16.06
CA VAL A 44 -11.17 -10.89 14.78
C VAL A 44 -10.86 -9.58 14.05
N GLU A 45 -11.79 -8.63 14.07
CA GLU A 45 -11.61 -7.31 13.46
C GLU A 45 -10.45 -6.53 14.12
N MET A 46 -10.31 -6.58 15.44
CA MET A 46 -9.21 -5.93 16.15
C MET A 46 -7.85 -6.56 15.79
N ILE A 47 -7.78 -7.90 15.68
CA ILE A 47 -6.57 -8.60 15.24
C ILE A 47 -6.21 -8.21 13.80
N VAL A 48 -7.18 -8.20 12.89
CA VAL A 48 -6.99 -7.80 11.48
C VAL A 48 -6.57 -6.33 11.39
N PHE A 49 -7.17 -5.44 12.18
CA PHE A 49 -6.79 -4.04 12.26
C PHE A 49 -5.32 -3.88 12.66
N ILE A 50 -4.87 -4.56 13.71
CA ILE A 50 -3.47 -4.51 14.16
C ILE A 50 -2.55 -5.10 13.10
N ALA A 51 -2.88 -6.25 12.51
CA ALA A 51 -2.11 -6.86 11.44
C ALA A 51 -1.96 -5.91 10.23
N ILE A 52 -3.04 -5.20 9.90
CA ILE A 52 -3.04 -4.22 8.80
C ILE A 52 -2.20 -2.99 9.15
N MET A 53 -2.30 -2.48 10.37
CA MET A 53 -1.43 -1.40 10.84
C MET A 53 0.05 -1.81 10.85
N LEU A 54 0.37 -3.05 11.21
CA LEU A 54 1.74 -3.55 11.16
C LEU A 54 2.29 -3.62 9.72
N HIS A 55 1.47 -3.93 8.70
CA HIS A 55 1.94 -3.90 7.31
C HIS A 55 2.18 -2.49 6.77
N LYS A 56 1.64 -1.45 7.42
CA LYS A 56 1.93 -0.04 7.06
C LYS A 56 3.39 0.28 7.31
N ALA A 57 4.03 -0.33 8.30
CA ALA A 57 5.42 -0.09 8.63
C ALA A 57 6.37 -0.50 7.48
N PRO A 58 6.29 -1.72 6.90
CA PRO A 58 7.00 -2.08 5.67
C PRO A 58 6.75 -1.13 4.50
N ALA A 59 5.48 -0.76 4.25
CA ALA A 59 5.13 0.13 3.14
C ALA A 59 5.67 1.56 3.32
N ALA A 60 5.56 2.10 4.53
CA ALA A 60 6.13 3.40 4.92
C ALA A 60 7.66 3.40 4.80
N PHE A 61 8.32 2.32 5.22
CA PHE A 61 9.77 2.17 5.08
C PHE A 61 10.19 2.21 3.61
N GLY A 62 9.44 1.53 2.72
CA GLY A 62 9.64 1.60 1.27
C GLY A 62 9.53 3.03 0.72
N LEU A 63 8.46 3.75 1.09
CA LEU A 63 8.24 5.15 0.68
C LEU A 63 9.36 6.07 1.16
N VAL A 64 9.73 5.99 2.44
CA VAL A 64 10.79 6.84 3.01
C VAL A 64 12.13 6.56 2.33
N THR A 65 12.46 5.29 2.11
CA THR A 65 13.70 4.90 1.42
C THR A 65 13.72 5.46 0.00
N PHE A 66 12.61 5.38 -0.73
CA PHE A 66 12.48 5.94 -2.07
C PHE A 66 12.59 7.48 -2.09
N LEU A 67 11.87 8.19 -1.22
CA LEU A 67 11.93 9.65 -1.15
C LEU A 67 13.30 10.18 -0.70
N MET A 68 13.97 9.47 0.21
CA MET A 68 15.36 9.78 0.58
C MET A 68 16.30 9.59 -0.61
N HIS A 69 16.07 8.57 -1.43
CA HIS A 69 16.87 8.32 -2.62
C HIS A 69 16.71 9.43 -3.67
N GLU A 70 15.50 9.96 -3.84
CA GLU A 70 15.26 11.09 -4.74
C GLU A 70 15.83 12.44 -4.23
N GLY A 71 16.38 12.48 -3.01
CA GLY A 71 16.98 13.68 -2.44
C GLY A 71 15.96 14.67 -1.87
N ILE A 72 14.74 14.21 -1.54
CA ILE A 72 13.71 15.07 -0.96
C ILE A 72 14.07 15.46 0.48
N ASP A 73 13.80 16.72 0.85
CA ASP A 73 14.02 17.22 2.20
C ASP A 73 13.31 16.38 3.27
N ARG A 74 14.00 16.11 4.39
CA ARG A 74 13.45 15.36 5.54
C ARG A 74 12.10 15.91 6.04
N LYS A 75 11.89 17.24 5.97
CA LYS A 75 10.63 17.89 6.35
C LYS A 75 9.48 17.52 5.40
N ARG A 76 9.75 17.42 4.11
CA ARG A 76 8.76 16.98 3.10
C ARG A 76 8.48 15.49 3.25
N ILE A 77 9.51 14.67 3.44
CA ILE A 77 9.36 13.22 3.68
C ILE A 77 8.42 12.96 4.88
N ARG A 78 8.59 13.66 6.00
CA ARG A 78 7.69 13.56 7.16
C ARG A 78 6.24 13.88 6.81
N ARG A 79 5.98 14.89 5.96
CA ARG A 79 4.61 15.21 5.52
C ARG A 79 4.02 14.10 4.67
N HIS A 80 4.78 13.54 3.74
CA HIS A 80 4.33 12.44 2.88
C HIS A 80 4.00 11.19 3.73
N LEU A 81 4.86 10.89 4.70
CA LEU A 81 4.67 9.82 5.65
C LEU A 81 3.43 10.03 6.54
N LEU A 82 3.21 11.25 7.04
CA LEU A 82 2.02 11.55 7.85
C LEU A 82 0.73 11.36 7.06
N VAL A 83 0.68 11.86 5.82
CA VAL A 83 -0.50 11.70 4.95
C VAL A 83 -0.76 10.22 4.66
N PHE A 84 0.29 9.46 4.32
CA PHE A 84 0.21 8.01 4.10
C PHE A 84 -0.32 7.27 5.33
N SER A 85 0.27 7.52 6.51
CA SER A 85 -0.09 6.81 7.74
C SER A 85 -1.48 7.20 8.26
N LEU A 86 -1.94 8.43 8.02
CA LEU A 86 -3.26 8.89 8.45
C LEU A 86 -4.38 8.47 7.49
N ALA A 87 -4.09 8.26 6.21
CA ALA A 87 -5.10 7.88 5.22
C ALA A 87 -5.88 6.62 5.65
N ALA A 88 -5.17 5.56 6.05
CA ALA A 88 -5.81 4.30 6.45
C ALA A 88 -6.73 4.44 7.69
N PRO A 89 -6.28 4.95 8.85
CA PRO A 89 -7.14 5.08 10.03
C PRO A 89 -8.27 6.09 9.83
N LEU A 90 -8.04 7.21 9.12
CA LEU A 90 -9.09 8.19 8.86
C LEU A 90 -10.19 7.60 7.97
N LEU A 91 -9.82 6.96 6.86
CA LEU A 91 -10.83 6.34 6.00
C LEU A 91 -11.49 5.13 6.66
N ALA A 92 -10.79 4.36 7.51
CA ALA A 92 -11.42 3.30 8.29
C ALA A 92 -12.50 3.84 9.23
N LEU A 93 -12.21 4.91 9.98
CA LEU A 93 -13.18 5.56 10.86
C LEU A 93 -14.37 6.15 10.08
N ILE A 94 -14.08 6.89 9.00
CA ILE A 94 -15.11 7.49 8.15
C ILE A 94 -16.01 6.39 7.57
N THR A 95 -15.43 5.28 7.13
CA THR A 95 -16.16 4.16 6.54
C THR A 95 -16.99 3.44 7.61
N TYR A 96 -16.40 3.14 8.77
CA TYR A 96 -17.08 2.50 9.89
C TYR A 96 -18.29 3.29 10.40
N PHE A 97 -18.16 4.61 10.58
CA PHE A 97 -19.23 5.48 11.07
C PHE A 97 -20.17 5.99 9.96
N GLY A 98 -19.69 6.08 8.71
CA GLY A 98 -20.41 6.65 7.59
C GLY A 98 -21.26 5.66 6.80
N ILE A 99 -20.98 4.36 6.89
CA ILE A 99 -21.81 3.33 6.28
C ILE A 99 -23.06 3.11 7.16
N GLY A 100 -24.20 3.65 6.71
CA GLY A 100 -25.53 3.34 7.25
C GLY A 100 -25.94 1.88 7.01
N GLN A 101 -27.05 1.41 7.61
CA GLN A 101 -27.45 -0.01 7.53
C GLN A 101 -27.57 -0.54 6.09
N GLU A 102 -28.06 0.26 5.13
CA GLU A 102 -28.15 -0.12 3.71
C GLU A 102 -26.77 -0.37 3.09
N GLY A 103 -25.77 0.45 3.45
CA GLY A 103 -24.39 0.29 3.00
C GLY A 103 -23.77 -1.02 3.49
N LYS A 104 -24.11 -1.44 4.72
CA LYS A 104 -23.64 -2.70 5.32
C LYS A 104 -24.17 -3.93 4.57
N GLU A 105 -25.42 -3.88 4.11
CA GLU A 105 -26.02 -4.96 3.30
C GLU A 105 -25.43 -5.02 1.89
N THR A 106 -25.18 -3.87 1.23
CA THR A 106 -24.48 -3.86 -0.07
C THR A 106 -23.02 -4.31 0.01
N LEU A 107 -22.29 -3.99 1.08
CA LEU A 107 -20.88 -4.37 1.25
C LEU A 107 -20.67 -5.81 1.72
N SER A 108 -21.71 -6.42 2.30
CA SER A 108 -21.72 -7.85 2.64
C SER A 108 -22.26 -8.72 1.50
N SER A 109 -23.22 -8.22 0.71
CA SER A 109 -23.75 -8.93 -0.46
C SER A 109 -22.84 -8.86 -1.67
N VAL A 110 -22.09 -7.76 -1.84
CA VAL A 110 -21.04 -7.63 -2.85
C VAL A 110 -19.72 -7.90 -2.16
N ASN A 111 -18.83 -8.70 -2.75
CA ASN A 111 -17.45 -8.91 -2.28
C ASN A 111 -16.59 -7.62 -2.41
N ALA A 112 -17.16 -6.46 -2.11
CA ALA A 112 -16.62 -5.13 -2.30
C ALA A 112 -15.37 -4.92 -1.45
N THR A 113 -15.36 -5.44 -0.22
CA THR A 113 -14.17 -5.46 0.64
C THR A 113 -13.03 -6.24 -0.01
N GLY A 114 -13.33 -7.42 -0.59
CA GLY A 114 -12.34 -8.22 -1.32
C GLY A 114 -11.81 -7.51 -2.57
N ILE A 115 -12.68 -6.89 -3.36
CA ILE A 115 -12.30 -6.12 -4.54
C ILE A 115 -11.46 -4.90 -4.16
N ALA A 116 -11.82 -4.20 -3.08
CA ALA A 116 -11.04 -3.08 -2.55
C ALA A 116 -9.64 -3.54 -2.12
N MET A 117 -9.52 -4.65 -1.40
CA MET A 117 -8.23 -5.22 -1.02
C MET A 117 -7.38 -5.63 -2.23
N LEU A 118 -7.99 -6.24 -3.26
CA LEU A 118 -7.30 -6.58 -4.51
C LEU A 118 -6.79 -5.35 -5.25
N PHE A 119 -7.62 -4.31 -5.36
CA PHE A 119 -7.23 -3.03 -5.95
C PHE A 119 -6.09 -2.36 -5.15
N SER A 120 -6.17 -2.40 -3.82
CA SER A 120 -5.13 -1.90 -2.92
C SER A 120 -3.81 -2.62 -3.13
N ALA A 121 -3.82 -3.96 -3.14
CA ALA A 121 -2.65 -4.80 -3.37
C ALA A 121 -2.03 -4.54 -4.76
N GLY A 122 -2.85 -4.39 -5.79
CA GLY A 122 -2.41 -4.05 -7.14
C GLY A 122 -1.72 -2.68 -7.21
N THR A 123 -2.24 -1.68 -6.50
CA THR A 123 -1.64 -0.34 -6.44
C THR A 123 -0.27 -0.38 -5.75
N PHE A 124 -0.14 -1.10 -4.64
CA PHE A 124 1.14 -1.31 -3.97
C PHE A 124 2.15 -2.01 -4.88
N LEU A 125 1.73 -3.09 -5.55
CA LEU A 125 2.58 -3.84 -6.48
C LEU A 125 3.04 -2.98 -7.67
N TYR A 126 2.16 -2.14 -8.22
CA TYR A 126 2.51 -1.18 -9.27
C TYR A 126 3.57 -0.18 -8.79
N VAL A 127 3.39 0.44 -7.62
CA VAL A 127 4.38 1.38 -7.08
C VAL A 127 5.71 0.68 -6.82
N ALA A 128 5.68 -0.53 -6.24
CA ALA A 128 6.88 -1.32 -5.98
C ALA A 128 7.62 -1.69 -7.27
N THR A 129 6.92 -2.08 -8.33
CA THR A 129 7.53 -2.54 -9.59
C THR A 129 7.99 -1.40 -10.50
N VAL A 130 7.31 -0.25 -10.48
CA VAL A 130 7.63 0.89 -11.36
C VAL A 130 8.61 1.86 -10.72
N HIS A 131 8.56 2.06 -9.39
CA HIS A 131 9.37 3.07 -8.72
C HIS A 131 10.51 2.46 -7.88
N VAL A 132 10.26 1.32 -7.22
CA VAL A 132 11.25 0.74 -6.30
C VAL A 132 12.16 -0.27 -7.00
N LEU A 133 11.60 -1.17 -7.80
CA LEU A 133 12.33 -2.27 -8.41
C LEU A 133 13.34 -1.85 -9.51
N PRO A 134 13.08 -0.84 -10.36
CA PRO A 134 14.05 -0.38 -11.35
C PRO A 134 15.27 0.26 -10.69
N GLU A 135 15.08 0.94 -9.55
CA GLU A 135 16.17 1.52 -8.75
C GLU A 135 17.09 0.44 -8.15
N LEU A 136 16.55 -0.70 -7.72
CA LEU A 136 17.37 -1.82 -7.26
C LEU A 136 18.06 -2.56 -8.42
N THR A 137 17.43 -2.57 -9.60
CA THR A 137 17.92 -3.29 -10.79
C THR A 137 18.96 -2.47 -11.56
N SER A 138 18.83 -1.15 -11.60
CA SER A 138 19.84 -0.23 -12.16
C SER A 138 21.16 -0.33 -11.39
N ARG A 139 21.10 -0.49 -10.06
CA ARG A 139 22.28 -0.74 -9.20
C ARG A 139 22.91 -2.12 -9.41
N ALA A 140 22.15 -3.10 -9.89
CA ALA A 140 22.58 -4.50 -10.03
C ALA A 140 23.02 -4.89 -11.47
N GLY A 141 23.14 -3.92 -12.38
CA GLY A 141 23.73 -4.12 -13.72
C GLY A 141 22.75 -4.41 -14.86
N GLY A 142 21.55 -3.81 -14.83
CA GLY A 142 20.66 -3.74 -16.00
C GLY A 142 19.82 -5.00 -16.26
N SER A 143 18.53 -4.76 -16.56
CA SER A 143 17.46 -5.74 -16.81
C SER A 143 17.03 -6.62 -15.63
N PHE A 144 15.71 -6.88 -15.56
CA PHE A 144 15.08 -7.75 -14.58
C PHE A 144 15.73 -9.13 -14.59
N LYS A 145 16.40 -9.49 -13.48
CA LYS A 145 16.96 -10.83 -13.35
C LYS A 145 15.81 -11.81 -13.08
N PRO A 146 15.75 -12.98 -13.75
CA PRO A 146 14.72 -14.00 -13.51
C PRO A 146 14.57 -14.35 -12.02
N LYS A 147 15.67 -14.32 -11.27
CA LYS A 147 15.68 -14.52 -9.81
C LYS A 147 14.83 -13.51 -9.04
N GLN A 148 14.81 -12.23 -9.44
CA GLN A 148 13.99 -11.21 -8.80
C GLN A 148 12.49 -11.45 -9.04
N LEU A 149 12.13 -11.87 -10.25
CA LEU A 149 10.75 -12.25 -10.57
C LEU A 149 10.30 -13.48 -9.78
N ILE A 150 11.16 -14.51 -9.68
CA ILE A 150 10.86 -15.70 -8.89
C ILE A 150 10.66 -15.34 -7.41
N VAL A 151 11.54 -14.52 -6.83
CA VAL A 151 11.41 -14.07 -5.44
C VAL A 151 10.15 -13.23 -5.23
N LEU A 152 9.80 -12.36 -6.18
CA LEU A 152 8.57 -11.57 -6.14
C LEU A 152 7.32 -12.46 -6.17
N VAL A 153 7.26 -13.40 -7.12
CA VAL A 153 6.13 -14.35 -7.25
C VAL A 153 6.02 -15.21 -5.99
N LEU A 154 7.11 -15.83 -5.54
CA LEU A 154 7.11 -16.63 -4.32
C LEU A 154 6.70 -15.80 -3.09
N GLY A 155 7.17 -14.56 -2.97
CA GLY A 155 6.78 -13.64 -1.90
C GLY A 155 5.27 -13.33 -1.91
N THR A 156 4.66 -13.14 -3.09
CA THR A 156 3.21 -12.93 -3.21
C THR A 156 2.38 -14.19 -2.95
N MET A 157 2.96 -15.38 -3.17
CA MET A 157 2.29 -16.67 -2.93
C MET A 157 2.45 -17.16 -1.47
N LEU A 158 3.45 -16.66 -0.75
CA LEU A 158 3.72 -17.05 0.65
C LEU A 158 2.50 -16.89 1.58
N PRO A 159 1.74 -15.78 1.55
CA PRO A 159 0.54 -15.65 2.38
C PRO A 159 -0.50 -16.73 2.09
N LEU A 160 -0.68 -17.15 0.84
CA LEU A 160 -1.62 -18.22 0.47
C LEU A 160 -1.22 -19.55 1.08
N VAL A 161 0.08 -19.87 1.07
CA VAL A 161 0.61 -21.09 1.70
C VAL A 161 0.41 -21.06 3.22
N LEU A 162 0.62 -19.90 3.85
CA LEU A 162 0.39 -19.73 5.29
C LEU A 162 -1.10 -19.83 5.66
N THR A 163 -2.01 -19.37 4.81
CA THR A 163 -3.45 -19.47 5.04
C THR A 163 -3.96 -20.93 4.97
N GLN A 164 -3.34 -21.80 4.17
CA GLN A 164 -3.75 -23.22 4.07
C GLN A 164 -3.51 -24.04 5.36
N GLY A 165 -2.62 -23.59 6.24
CA GLY A 165 -2.30 -24.28 7.51
C GLY A 165 -3.30 -24.08 8.65
N HIS A 166 -4.28 -23.19 8.50
CA HIS A 166 -5.24 -22.80 9.54
C HIS A 166 -6.67 -23.31 9.28
N HIS A 167 -6.80 -24.55 8.80
CA HIS A 167 -8.08 -25.29 8.83
C HIS A 167 -8.21 -26.11 10.13
N HIS A 168 -8.21 -25.44 11.28
CA HIS A 168 -8.61 -26.00 12.58
C HIS A 168 -9.15 -24.90 13.49
#